data_AF-M4EIH4-F1
#
_entry.id   AF-M4EIH4-F1
#
_cell.length_a   1.000
_cell.length_b   1.000
_cell.length_c   1.000
_cell.angle_alpha   90.00
_cell.angle_beta   90.00
_cell.angle_gamma   90.00
#
_symmetry.space_group_name_H-M   'P 1'
#
loop_
_entity.id
_entity.type
_entity.pdbx_description
1 polymer ?
#
loop_
_entity_poly.entity_id
_entity_poly.type
_entity_poly.pdbx_seq_one_letter_code
_entity_poly.pdbx_strand_id
1 'polypeptide(L)'
;MIERDDTSKGIEKAKIPLLRDQYAAEEEDGEIKRKIWIETKKLWRIVGPAIFSRVSTYSILVITQAFAGHLGELELAAISIVNNVIIGFNLGLLLGMASALETLCGQAFGAKKYDMLGVYMQRSWIVLFLFATFLLPMYLFASPILKFFGQPEDIAELSGVIAVWAIPTHFAFAFYFPLSRFFQCQLKNRASSWLKQSLIIITCSCSVRVANELGAGSGKRARFAMITSVTQSLIIGIIFSVLVVFFHDQIGWIFSSSETVIEAVNDLSILLAFTILLNSIQPVLSGVAVGSGWQSFVAYINLGCYYFVGLPLGYVMGWIFKSGVKGIWAGMIFGGTAIQTLILISIVMRCDWEKEDFKTDLRFQSSAVAALQEAAEAYLVGLFEDTNLCAIHAKRVTIMPKDIQLARRIRGERA
;
A
#
# COMPACT_ATOMS: atom_id res chain seq x y z
N MET A 1 7.43 -5.56 80.50
CA MET A 1 6.58 -4.84 79.54
C MET A 1 7.11 -5.19 78.16
N ILE A 2 6.43 -6.11 77.49
CA ILE A 2 6.42 -6.38 76.04
C ILE A 2 7.74 -6.79 75.37
N GLU A 3 7.97 -8.11 75.32
CA GLU A 3 8.49 -8.79 74.13
C GLU A 3 7.48 -8.62 72.99
N ARG A 4 7.90 -8.02 71.86
CA ARG A 4 7.31 -8.15 70.51
C ARG A 4 8.06 -7.23 69.54
N ASP A 5 9.22 -7.64 69.04
CA ASP A 5 9.76 -7.07 67.79
C ASP A 5 10.74 -7.98 67.05
N ASP A 6 10.42 -9.27 66.89
CA ASP A 6 11.22 -10.15 66.02
C ASP A 6 10.38 -10.99 65.03
N THR A 7 9.07 -10.73 64.93
CA THR A 7 8.19 -11.35 63.92
C THR A 7 8.02 -10.54 62.64
N SER A 8 8.55 -9.31 62.55
CA SER A 8 8.38 -8.44 61.37
C SER A 8 9.41 -8.71 60.26
N LYS A 9 10.60 -9.25 60.57
CA LYS A 9 11.65 -9.52 59.56
C LYS A 9 11.58 -10.92 58.93
N GLY A 10 10.67 -11.78 59.38
CA GLY A 10 10.47 -13.13 58.84
C GLY A 10 9.38 -13.25 57.77
N ILE A 11 8.50 -12.25 57.60
CA ILE A 11 7.30 -12.38 56.75
C ILE A 11 7.56 -11.94 55.30
N GLU A 12 8.67 -11.23 55.01
CA GLU A 12 8.99 -10.77 53.65
C GLU A 12 9.56 -11.87 52.72
N LYS A 13 9.76 -13.10 53.22
CA LYS A 13 10.31 -14.24 52.45
C LYS A 13 9.35 -15.41 52.27
N ALA A 14 8.04 -15.14 52.23
CA ALA A 14 7.05 -16.11 51.78
C ALA A 14 6.08 -15.51 50.75
N LYS A 15 6.59 -14.81 49.72
CA LYS A 15 5.82 -14.64 48.48
C LYS A 15 5.88 -15.98 47.73
N ILE A 16 4.79 -16.73 47.85
CA ILE A 16 4.53 -17.99 47.16
C ILE A 16 4.89 -17.82 45.67
N PRO A 17 5.71 -18.69 45.07
CA PRO A 17 6.20 -18.53 43.68
C PRO A 17 5.08 -18.25 42.66
N LEU A 18 3.92 -18.88 42.85
CA LEU A 18 2.71 -18.70 42.04
C LEU A 18 2.19 -17.25 41.97
N LEU A 19 2.34 -16.46 43.05
CA LEU A 19 1.88 -15.06 43.07
C LEU A 19 2.88 -14.13 42.39
N ARG A 20 4.18 -14.42 42.45
CA ARG A 20 5.21 -13.62 41.76
C ARG A 20 5.04 -13.70 40.24
N ASP A 21 4.69 -14.87 39.73
CA ASP A 21 4.40 -15.06 38.30
C ASP A 21 3.09 -14.36 37.90
N GLN A 22 2.08 -14.31 38.79
CA GLN A 22 0.86 -13.53 38.54
C GLN A 22 1.11 -12.02 38.54
N TYR A 23 1.86 -11.49 39.50
CA TYR A 23 2.20 -10.06 39.52
C TYR A 23 3.13 -9.66 38.36
N ALA A 24 4.09 -10.52 37.99
CA ALA A 24 4.93 -10.30 36.81
C ALA A 24 4.11 -10.35 35.51
N ALA A 25 3.17 -11.29 35.40
CA ALA A 25 2.25 -11.38 34.26
C ALA A 25 1.26 -10.20 34.22
N GLU A 26 0.79 -9.70 35.36
CA GLU A 26 -0.09 -8.51 35.44
C GLU A 26 0.67 -7.20 35.16
N GLU A 27 1.93 -7.08 35.61
CA GLU A 27 2.81 -5.96 35.24
C GLU A 27 3.17 -5.99 33.75
N GLU A 28 3.47 -7.16 33.20
CA GLU A 28 3.76 -7.37 31.78
C GLU A 28 2.51 -7.13 30.91
N ASP A 29 1.33 -7.62 31.31
CA ASP A 29 0.05 -7.38 30.65
C ASP A 29 -0.36 -5.90 30.74
N GLY A 30 -0.13 -5.26 31.89
CA GLY A 30 -0.30 -3.81 32.06
C GLY A 30 0.64 -3.01 31.14
N GLU A 31 1.88 -3.44 30.99
CA GLU A 31 2.85 -2.82 30.08
C GLU A 31 2.49 -3.04 28.61
N ILE A 32 2.03 -4.23 28.24
CA ILE A 32 1.54 -4.56 26.89
C ILE A 32 0.29 -3.75 26.56
N LYS A 33 -0.72 -3.71 27.45
CA LYS A 33 -1.93 -2.88 27.28
C LYS A 33 -1.57 -1.41 27.09
N ARG A 34 -0.62 -0.90 27.88
CA ARG A 34 -0.12 0.47 27.73
C ARG A 34 0.58 0.67 26.39
N LYS A 35 1.43 -0.26 25.95
CA LYS A 35 2.12 -0.21 24.64
C LYS A 35 1.11 -0.24 23.49
N ILE A 36 0.12 -1.13 23.54
CA ILE A 36 -0.99 -1.22 22.57
C ILE A 36 -1.74 0.10 22.54
N TRP A 37 -2.13 0.65 23.69
CA TRP A 37 -2.85 1.93 23.76
C TRP A 37 -2.06 3.10 23.16
N ILE A 38 -0.75 3.17 23.45
CA ILE A 38 0.13 4.19 22.88
C ILE A 38 0.19 4.07 21.35
N GLU A 39 0.37 2.86 20.81
CA GLU A 39 0.39 2.66 19.36
C GLU A 39 -0.96 2.91 18.71
N THR A 40 -2.06 2.47 19.34
CA THR A 40 -3.43 2.77 18.90
C THR A 40 -3.65 4.29 18.83
N LYS A 41 -3.21 5.05 19.84
CA LYS A 41 -3.32 6.51 19.83
C LYS A 41 -2.49 7.15 18.72
N LYS A 42 -1.28 6.64 18.45
CA LYS A 42 -0.45 7.10 17.32
C LYS A 42 -1.12 6.79 15.98
N LEU A 43 -1.70 5.59 15.84
CA LEU A 43 -2.43 5.16 14.66
C LEU A 43 -3.64 6.07 14.40
N TRP A 44 -4.49 6.29 15.40
CA TRP A 44 -5.68 7.14 15.29
C TRP A 44 -5.39 8.61 15.00
N ARG A 45 -4.23 9.12 15.42
CA ARG A 45 -3.79 10.49 15.05
C ARG A 45 -3.57 10.64 13.54
N ILE A 46 -3.34 9.54 12.84
CA ILE A 46 -3.19 9.49 11.38
C ILE A 46 -4.52 9.03 10.74
N VAL A 47 -5.12 7.96 11.25
CA VAL A 47 -6.34 7.31 10.72
C VAL A 47 -7.62 8.12 10.94
N GLY A 48 -7.75 8.92 12.00
CA GLY A 48 -8.95 9.73 12.23
C GLY A 48 -9.19 10.76 11.11
N PRO A 49 -8.23 11.68 10.85
CA PRO A 49 -8.31 12.61 9.72
C PRO A 49 -8.42 11.89 8.36
N ALA A 50 -7.79 10.71 8.24
CA ALA A 50 -7.87 9.84 7.07
C ALA A 50 -9.31 9.47 6.71
N ILE A 51 -10.05 8.95 7.69
CA ILE A 51 -11.42 8.48 7.51
C ILE A 51 -12.32 9.64 7.09
N PHE A 52 -12.22 10.78 7.79
CA PHE A 52 -13.02 11.96 7.46
C PHE A 52 -12.79 12.42 6.02
N SER A 53 -11.52 12.57 5.62
CA SER A 53 -11.13 12.89 4.24
C SER A 53 -11.72 11.92 3.21
N ARG A 54 -11.72 10.62 3.50
CA ARG A 54 -12.26 9.59 2.62
C ARG A 54 -13.77 9.70 2.45
N VAL A 55 -14.47 9.85 3.56
CA VAL A 55 -15.93 10.02 3.54
C VAL A 55 -16.27 11.27 2.73
N SER A 56 -15.67 12.42 3.04
CA SER A 56 -15.92 13.68 2.31
C SER A 56 -15.62 13.57 0.82
N THR A 57 -14.56 12.86 0.43
CA THR A 57 -14.20 12.68 -0.99
C THR A 57 -15.17 11.78 -1.71
N TYR A 58 -15.49 10.64 -1.12
CA TYR A 58 -16.41 9.68 -1.72
C TYR A 58 -17.82 10.29 -1.82
N SER A 59 -18.20 11.13 -0.86
CA SER A 59 -19.42 11.92 -0.92
C SER A 59 -19.49 12.84 -2.14
N ILE A 60 -18.37 13.41 -2.62
CA ILE A 60 -18.39 14.21 -3.87
C ILE A 60 -18.88 13.36 -5.03
N LEU A 61 -18.39 12.12 -5.18
CA LEU A 61 -18.83 11.21 -6.24
C LEU A 61 -20.30 10.83 -6.10
N VAL A 62 -20.76 10.51 -4.88
CA VAL A 62 -22.17 10.18 -4.60
C VAL A 62 -23.07 11.38 -4.90
N ILE A 63 -22.68 12.58 -4.49
CA ILE A 63 -23.43 13.81 -4.73
C ILE A 63 -23.50 14.10 -6.24
N THR A 64 -22.39 13.99 -6.97
CA THR A 64 -22.38 14.17 -8.43
C THR A 64 -23.33 13.20 -9.13
N GLN A 65 -23.37 11.93 -8.71
CA GLN A 65 -24.31 10.94 -9.27
C GLN A 65 -25.76 11.26 -8.87
N ALA A 66 -26.01 11.67 -7.63
CA ALA A 66 -27.35 12.05 -7.20
C ALA A 66 -27.89 13.25 -8.01
N PHE A 67 -27.06 14.27 -8.25
CA PHE A 67 -27.43 15.39 -9.12
C PHE A 67 -27.62 14.98 -10.58
N ALA A 68 -26.79 14.08 -11.10
CA ALA A 68 -26.96 13.52 -12.44
C ALA A 68 -28.30 12.78 -12.57
N GLY A 69 -28.69 12.01 -11.56
CA GLY A 69 -29.98 11.32 -11.51
C GLY A 69 -31.19 12.26 -11.55
N HIS A 70 -31.05 13.51 -11.09
CA HIS A 70 -32.10 14.52 -11.23
C HIS A 70 -32.22 15.09 -12.65
N LEU A 71 -31.18 14.97 -13.48
CA LEU A 71 -31.21 15.41 -14.88
C LEU A 71 -31.88 14.36 -15.76
N GLY A 72 -31.64 13.08 -15.47
CA GLY A 72 -32.25 11.96 -16.19
C GLY A 72 -31.48 10.66 -16.00
N GLU A 73 -32.10 9.55 -16.43
CA GLU A 73 -31.48 8.21 -16.38
C GLU A 73 -30.27 8.12 -17.32
N LEU A 74 -30.30 8.82 -18.46
CA LEU A 74 -29.22 8.88 -19.45
C LEU A 74 -27.97 9.55 -18.86
N GLU A 75 -28.14 10.72 -18.24
CA GLU A 75 -27.06 11.48 -17.61
C GLU A 75 -26.46 10.70 -16.44
N LEU A 76 -27.30 10.07 -15.61
CA LEU A 76 -26.86 9.20 -14.52
C LEU A 76 -26.02 8.03 -15.03
N ALA A 77 -26.49 7.33 -16.07
CA ALA A 77 -25.78 6.21 -16.66
C ALA A 77 -24.43 6.63 -17.25
N ALA A 78 -24.41 7.72 -18.03
CA ALA A 78 -23.18 8.24 -18.64
C ALA A 78 -22.16 8.70 -17.58
N ILE A 79 -22.59 9.49 -16.58
CA ILE A 79 -21.72 9.94 -15.49
C ILE A 79 -21.21 8.77 -14.65
N SER A 80 -22.04 7.75 -14.41
CA SER A 80 -21.63 6.54 -13.70
C SER A 80 -20.58 5.76 -14.47
N ILE A 81 -20.77 5.54 -15.77
CA ILE A 81 -19.79 4.85 -16.64
C ILE A 81 -18.47 5.62 -16.67
N VAL A 82 -18.50 6.93 -16.90
CA VAL A 82 -17.26 7.73 -16.96
C VAL A 82 -16.54 7.72 -15.61
N ASN A 83 -17.24 7.88 -14.49
CA ASN A 83 -16.61 7.88 -13.17
C ASN A 83 -16.05 6.51 -12.76
N ASN A 84 -16.83 5.44 -12.94
CA ASN A 84 -16.47 4.11 -12.45
C ASN A 84 -15.54 3.36 -13.41
N VAL A 85 -15.75 3.49 -14.72
CA VAL A 85 -14.97 2.76 -15.74
C VAL A 85 -13.76 3.59 -16.16
N ILE A 86 -13.98 4.76 -16.76
CA ILE A 86 -12.88 5.52 -17.38
C ILE A 86 -12.00 6.15 -16.30
N ILE A 87 -12.58 7.01 -15.45
CA ILE A 87 -11.83 7.67 -14.38
C ILE A 87 -11.36 6.64 -13.36
N GLY A 88 -12.21 5.69 -12.95
CA GLY A 88 -11.86 4.65 -11.97
C GLY A 88 -10.65 3.82 -12.39
N PHE A 89 -10.59 3.37 -13.64
CA PHE A 89 -9.44 2.62 -14.16
C PHE A 89 -8.17 3.47 -14.22
N ASN A 90 -8.25 4.68 -14.78
CA ASN A 90 -7.13 5.63 -14.83
C ASN A 90 -6.58 5.96 -13.44
N LEU A 91 -7.50 6.24 -12.51
CA LEU A 91 -7.22 6.55 -11.12
C LEU A 91 -6.49 5.38 -10.46
N GLY A 92 -6.97 4.16 -10.65
CA GLY A 92 -6.36 2.94 -10.11
C GLY A 92 -4.90 2.78 -10.55
N LEU A 93 -4.61 3.01 -11.84
CA LEU A 93 -3.25 2.94 -12.37
C LEU A 93 -2.34 4.04 -11.81
N LEU A 94 -2.76 5.31 -11.89
CA LEU A 94 -1.96 6.44 -11.41
C LEU A 94 -1.69 6.34 -9.90
N LEU A 95 -2.70 5.99 -9.13
CA LEU A 95 -2.58 5.74 -7.71
C LEU A 95 -1.63 4.57 -7.40
N GLY A 96 -1.75 3.46 -8.15
CA GLY A 96 -0.90 2.28 -7.99
C GLY A 96 0.58 2.63 -8.16
N MET A 97 0.90 3.44 -9.18
CA MET A 97 2.27 3.95 -9.39
C MET A 97 2.70 4.92 -8.29
N ALA A 98 1.81 5.80 -7.84
CA ALA A 98 2.09 6.73 -6.75
C ALA A 98 2.32 6.03 -5.40
N SER A 99 1.81 4.81 -5.20
CA SER A 99 1.99 4.05 -3.96
C SER A 99 3.45 3.71 -3.66
N ALA A 100 4.31 3.61 -4.68
CA ALA A 100 5.75 3.39 -4.49
C ALA A 100 6.43 4.52 -3.68
N LEU A 101 5.86 5.74 -3.71
CA LEU A 101 6.34 6.85 -2.89
C LEU A 101 6.09 6.64 -1.39
N GLU A 102 5.09 5.85 -1.00
CA GLU A 102 4.83 5.56 0.42
C GLU A 102 6.03 4.86 1.03
N THR A 103 6.57 3.86 0.32
CA THR A 103 7.78 3.14 0.72
C THR A 103 9.00 4.05 0.65
N LEU A 104 9.23 4.72 -0.49
CA LEU A 104 10.45 5.50 -0.72
C LEU A 104 10.56 6.72 0.22
N CYS A 105 9.49 7.50 0.34
CA CYS A 105 9.45 8.66 1.22
C CYS A 105 9.35 8.24 2.69
N GLY A 106 8.63 7.16 3.03
CA GLY A 106 8.53 6.66 4.40
C GLY A 106 9.89 6.16 4.92
N GLN A 107 10.58 5.33 4.14
CA GLN A 107 11.92 4.85 4.49
C GLN A 107 12.94 6.00 4.58
N ALA A 108 12.94 6.92 3.61
CA ALA A 108 13.84 8.07 3.65
C ALA A 108 13.57 9.00 4.84
N PHE A 109 12.29 9.18 5.21
CA PHE A 109 11.92 9.96 6.39
C PHE A 109 12.37 9.27 7.68
N GLY A 110 12.15 7.95 7.80
CA GLY A 110 12.65 7.15 8.93
C GLY A 110 14.18 7.22 9.08
N ALA A 111 14.90 7.18 7.95
CA ALA A 111 16.34 7.30 7.87
C ALA A 111 16.86 8.75 7.96
N LYS A 112 15.98 9.74 8.21
CA LYS A 112 16.30 11.17 8.32
C LYS A 112 16.93 11.80 7.06
N LYS A 113 16.75 11.20 5.88
CA LYS A 113 17.19 11.73 4.57
C LYS A 113 16.11 12.64 3.96
N TYR A 114 15.89 13.80 4.58
CA TYR A 114 14.78 14.69 4.22
C TYR A 114 14.88 15.33 2.83
N ASP A 115 16.09 15.53 2.34
CA ASP A 115 16.41 16.00 0.99
C ASP A 115 15.84 15.07 -0.10
N MET A 116 15.93 13.75 0.12
CA MET A 116 15.47 12.76 -0.84
C MET A 116 13.95 12.73 -1.01
N LEU A 117 13.17 13.19 -0.03
CA LEU A 117 11.70 13.23 -0.15
C LEU A 117 11.25 14.13 -1.30
N GLY A 118 11.89 15.29 -1.47
CA GLY A 118 11.59 16.22 -2.57
C GLY A 118 11.96 15.64 -3.93
N VAL A 119 13.13 14.99 -4.00
CA VAL A 119 13.61 14.32 -5.22
C VAL A 119 12.66 13.21 -5.65
N TYR A 120 12.19 12.37 -4.72
CA TYR A 120 11.22 11.32 -5.04
C TYR A 120 9.89 11.88 -5.54
N MET A 121 9.38 12.94 -4.91
CA MET A 121 8.15 13.60 -5.34
C MET A 121 8.27 14.11 -6.78
N GLN A 122 9.34 14.83 -7.10
CA GLN A 122 9.57 15.39 -8.45
C GLN A 122 9.73 14.30 -9.51
N ARG A 123 10.50 13.25 -9.23
CA ARG A 123 10.63 12.09 -10.15
C ARG A 123 9.28 11.44 -10.41
N SER A 124 8.45 11.31 -9.38
CA SER A 124 7.10 10.76 -9.52
C SER A 124 6.19 11.66 -10.35
N TRP A 125 6.27 12.99 -10.21
CA TRP A 125 5.54 13.91 -11.11
C TRP A 125 5.86 13.67 -12.58
N ILE A 126 7.14 13.51 -12.93
CA ILE A 126 7.56 13.24 -14.31
C ILE A 126 6.96 11.91 -14.79
N VAL A 127 7.11 10.85 -14.00
CA VAL A 127 6.61 9.51 -14.36
C VAL A 127 5.09 9.50 -14.50
N LEU A 128 4.35 10.03 -13.51
CA LEU A 128 2.89 10.05 -13.52
C LEU A 128 2.33 10.93 -14.64
N PHE A 129 2.99 12.05 -14.96
CA PHE A 129 2.57 12.92 -16.06
C PHE A 129 2.74 12.22 -17.42
N LEU A 130 3.86 11.53 -17.63
CA LEU A 130 4.08 10.72 -18.84
C LEU A 130 3.04 9.61 -18.96
N PHE A 131 2.79 8.86 -17.88
CA PHE A 131 1.75 7.83 -17.88
C PHE A 131 0.34 8.41 -18.08
N ALA A 132 0.01 9.54 -17.45
CA ALA A 132 -1.27 10.20 -17.66
C ALA A 132 -1.47 10.56 -19.15
N THR A 133 -0.40 10.99 -19.83
CA THR A 133 -0.41 11.25 -21.28
C THR A 133 -0.67 9.98 -22.08
N PHE A 134 -0.02 8.85 -21.74
CA PHE A 134 -0.27 7.56 -22.42
C PHE A 134 -1.70 7.03 -22.22
N LEU A 135 -2.37 7.42 -21.14
CA LEU A 135 -3.75 7.02 -20.87
C LEU A 135 -4.80 7.96 -21.48
N LEU A 136 -4.39 9.09 -22.06
CA LEU A 136 -5.27 10.06 -22.73
C LEU A 136 -6.19 9.44 -23.79
N PRO A 137 -5.75 8.46 -24.61
CA PRO A 137 -6.63 7.82 -25.59
C PRO A 137 -7.92 7.25 -24.99
N MET A 138 -7.93 6.80 -23.73
CA MET A 138 -9.15 6.30 -23.10
C MET A 138 -10.21 7.38 -22.85
N TYR A 139 -9.80 8.64 -22.74
CA TYR A 139 -10.71 9.77 -22.63
C TYR A 139 -11.16 10.27 -24.01
N LEU A 140 -10.22 10.40 -24.96
CA LEU A 140 -10.52 10.90 -26.30
C LEU A 140 -11.34 9.92 -27.14
N PHE A 141 -11.13 8.62 -26.96
CA PHE A 141 -11.85 7.55 -27.66
C PHE A 141 -12.90 6.87 -26.79
N ALA A 142 -13.37 7.53 -25.72
CA ALA A 142 -14.36 6.98 -24.81
C ALA A 142 -15.65 6.53 -25.54
N SER A 143 -16.22 7.37 -26.42
CA SER A 143 -17.42 7.02 -27.20
C SER A 143 -17.23 5.77 -28.07
N PRO A 144 -16.23 5.69 -28.98
CA PRO A 144 -16.03 4.48 -29.79
C PRO A 144 -15.65 3.25 -28.97
N ILE A 145 -14.91 3.39 -27.86
CA ILE A 145 -14.61 2.28 -26.94
C ILE A 145 -15.91 1.72 -26.34
N LEU A 146 -16.80 2.59 -25.85
CA LEU A 146 -18.07 2.16 -25.24
C LEU A 146 -19.01 1.52 -26.27
N LYS A 147 -19.09 2.09 -27.48
CA LYS A 147 -19.84 1.47 -28.60
C LYS A 147 -19.28 0.08 -28.94
N PHE A 148 -17.96 -0.08 -28.95
CA PHE A 148 -17.31 -1.37 -29.19
C PHE A 148 -17.69 -2.42 -28.13
N PHE A 149 -17.83 -2.02 -26.87
CA PHE A 149 -18.31 -2.89 -25.79
C PHE A 149 -19.84 -3.09 -25.76
N GLY A 150 -20.57 -2.56 -26.75
CA GLY A 150 -22.00 -2.75 -26.91
C GLY A 150 -22.88 -1.84 -26.05
N GLN A 151 -22.36 -0.71 -25.57
CA GLN A 151 -23.19 0.29 -24.90
C GLN A 151 -24.14 0.98 -25.89
N PRO A 152 -25.35 1.37 -25.46
CA PRO A 152 -26.26 2.22 -26.25
C PRO A 152 -25.58 3.48 -26.78
N GLU A 153 -25.93 3.87 -28.01
CA GLU A 153 -25.24 4.96 -28.72
C GLU A 153 -25.37 6.31 -28.01
N ASP A 154 -26.54 6.61 -27.46
CA ASP A 154 -26.83 7.79 -26.66
C ASP A 154 -25.98 7.86 -25.38
N ILE A 155 -25.88 6.76 -24.63
CA ILE A 155 -25.03 6.65 -23.43
C ILE A 155 -23.56 6.80 -23.81
N ALA A 156 -23.12 6.16 -24.88
CA ALA A 156 -21.72 6.17 -25.33
C ALA A 156 -21.28 7.57 -25.78
N GLU A 157 -22.10 8.27 -26.55
CA GLU A 157 -21.76 9.63 -27.00
C GLU A 157 -21.73 10.63 -25.86
N LEU A 158 -22.72 10.59 -24.95
CA LEU A 158 -22.73 11.47 -23.78
C LEU A 158 -21.53 11.18 -22.86
N SER A 159 -21.21 9.90 -22.64
CA SER A 159 -20.02 9.48 -21.89
C SER A 159 -18.73 9.99 -22.55
N GLY A 160 -18.67 10.02 -23.89
CA GLY A 160 -17.56 10.58 -24.64
C GLY A 160 -17.30 12.06 -24.33
N VAL A 161 -18.36 12.87 -24.34
CA VAL A 161 -18.28 14.30 -24.02
C VAL A 161 -17.81 14.51 -22.57
N ILE A 162 -18.41 13.79 -21.62
CA ILE A 162 -18.06 13.90 -20.19
C ILE A 162 -16.62 13.43 -19.94
N ALA A 163 -16.15 12.40 -20.63
CA ALA A 163 -14.78 11.91 -20.51
C ALA A 163 -13.75 12.99 -20.90
N VAL A 164 -14.00 13.76 -21.97
CA VAL A 164 -13.11 14.86 -22.36
C VAL A 164 -13.03 15.94 -21.26
N TRP A 165 -14.13 16.24 -20.58
CA TRP A 165 -14.14 17.18 -19.45
C TRP A 165 -13.35 16.69 -18.24
N ALA A 166 -13.13 15.38 -18.12
CA ALA A 166 -12.34 14.79 -17.03
C ALA A 166 -10.81 14.88 -17.25
N ILE A 167 -10.35 15.25 -18.45
CA ILE A 167 -8.91 15.32 -18.79
C ILE A 167 -8.12 16.27 -17.89
N PRO A 168 -8.58 17.49 -17.57
CA PRO A 168 -7.85 18.37 -16.65
C PRO A 168 -7.67 17.75 -15.26
N THR A 169 -8.72 17.09 -14.75
CA THR A 169 -8.68 16.38 -13.46
C THR A 169 -7.71 15.20 -13.49
N HIS A 170 -7.65 14.47 -14.61
CA HIS A 170 -6.70 13.37 -14.82
C HIS A 170 -5.24 13.84 -14.71
N PHE A 171 -4.86 14.94 -15.37
CA PHE A 171 -3.51 15.49 -15.24
C PHE A 171 -3.26 16.11 -13.86
N ALA A 172 -4.28 16.70 -13.22
CA ALA A 172 -4.14 17.18 -11.84
C ALA A 172 -3.78 16.04 -10.88
N PHE A 173 -4.30 14.83 -11.09
CA PHE A 173 -3.96 13.66 -10.28
C PHE A 173 -2.47 13.27 -10.32
N ALA A 174 -1.81 13.46 -11.47
CA ALA A 174 -0.37 13.19 -11.60
C ALA A 174 0.48 14.04 -10.64
N PHE A 175 0.06 15.27 -10.35
CA PHE A 175 0.73 16.15 -9.39
C PHE A 175 0.24 15.94 -7.96
N TYR A 176 -1.06 15.70 -7.84
CA TYR A 176 -1.76 15.61 -6.58
C TYR A 176 -1.30 14.40 -5.74
N PHE A 177 -1.18 13.20 -6.32
CA PHE A 177 -0.81 12.01 -5.54
C PHE A 177 0.58 12.11 -4.94
N PRO A 178 1.64 12.48 -5.68
CA PRO A 178 2.97 12.59 -5.10
C PRO A 178 3.06 13.63 -3.99
N LEU A 179 2.40 14.79 -4.19
CA LEU A 179 2.36 15.85 -3.20
C LEU A 179 1.66 15.41 -1.92
N SER A 180 0.54 14.70 -2.06
CA SER A 180 -0.19 14.10 -0.94
C SER A 180 0.70 13.13 -0.16
N ARG A 181 1.45 12.24 -0.84
CA ARG A 181 2.38 11.30 -0.19
C ARG A 181 3.58 11.98 0.48
N PHE A 182 4.13 13.02 -0.14
CA PHE A 182 5.23 13.81 0.41
C PHE A 182 4.87 14.43 1.76
N PHE A 183 3.68 15.02 1.89
CA PHE A 183 3.23 15.58 3.16
C PHE A 183 2.85 14.50 4.19
N GLN A 184 2.25 13.40 3.75
CA GLN A 184 1.87 12.30 4.64
C GLN A 184 3.06 11.63 5.34
N CYS A 185 4.15 11.37 4.62
CA CYS A 185 5.33 10.70 5.19
C CYS A 185 6.00 11.53 6.30
N GLN A 186 5.82 12.86 6.27
CA GLN A 186 6.38 13.78 7.27
C GLN A 186 5.57 13.89 8.57
N LEU A 187 4.41 13.23 8.66
CA LEU A 187 3.50 13.31 9.82
C LEU A 187 3.05 14.75 10.16
N LYS A 188 3.23 15.72 9.25
CA LYS A 188 2.82 17.13 9.39
C LYS A 188 1.33 17.29 9.05
N ASN A 189 0.47 16.61 9.80
CA ASN A 189 -0.96 16.53 9.52
C ASN A 189 -1.72 17.86 9.69
N ARG A 190 -1.15 18.88 10.35
CA ARG A 190 -1.80 20.20 10.46
C ARG A 190 -1.76 21.00 9.15
N ALA A 191 -0.71 20.86 8.36
CA ALA A 191 -0.60 21.55 7.07
C ALA A 191 -1.45 20.86 5.98
N SER A 192 -1.62 19.53 6.07
CA SER A 192 -2.56 18.75 5.23
C SER A 192 -4.02 19.18 5.36
N SER A 193 -4.41 19.79 6.48
CA SER A 193 -5.80 20.17 6.73
C SER A 193 -6.30 21.30 5.81
N TRP A 194 -5.40 22.10 5.23
CA TRP A 194 -5.78 23.31 4.48
C TRP A 194 -5.62 23.18 2.95
N LEU A 195 -4.86 22.20 2.47
CA LEU A 195 -4.71 21.91 1.04
C LEU A 195 -5.21 20.49 0.73
N LYS A 196 -6.54 20.36 0.71
CA LYS A 196 -7.32 19.35 -0.02
C LYS A 196 -6.72 17.94 0.00
N GLN A 197 -7.05 17.13 1.00
CA GLN A 197 -6.72 15.70 0.97
C GLN A 197 -7.96 14.87 0.67
N SER A 198 -8.02 14.39 -0.56
CA SER A 198 -9.01 13.52 -1.14
C SER A 198 -8.27 12.32 -1.67
N LEU A 199 -8.62 11.11 -1.21
CA LEU A 199 -8.06 9.81 -1.64
C LEU A 199 -6.83 9.31 -0.81
N ILE A 200 -6.97 8.16 -0.13
CA ILE A 200 -5.82 7.27 0.12
C ILE A 200 -5.25 7.09 1.53
N ILE A 201 -5.96 7.22 2.66
CA ILE A 201 -5.22 7.39 3.93
C ILE A 201 -5.21 6.17 4.89
N ILE A 202 -6.23 5.30 4.99
CA ILE A 202 -6.21 4.19 5.99
C ILE A 202 -5.14 3.12 5.67
N THR A 203 -5.14 2.58 4.46
CA THR A 203 -4.13 1.61 3.97
C THR A 203 -2.71 2.19 4.04
N CYS A 204 -2.59 3.48 3.73
CA CYS A 204 -1.31 4.14 3.62
C CYS A 204 -0.76 4.58 4.97
N SER A 205 -1.61 4.84 5.96
CA SER A 205 -1.17 5.12 7.34
C SER A 205 -0.38 3.95 7.92
N CYS A 206 -0.86 2.73 7.69
CA CYS A 206 -0.16 1.51 8.12
C CYS A 206 1.16 1.35 7.35
N SER A 207 1.13 1.53 6.02
CA SER A 207 2.33 1.44 5.17
C SER A 207 3.41 2.44 5.58
N VAL A 208 3.04 3.70 5.86
CA VAL A 208 3.95 4.78 6.23
C VAL A 208 4.51 4.55 7.62
N ARG A 209 3.70 4.08 8.57
CA ARG A 209 4.21 3.73 9.91
C ARG A 209 5.21 2.59 9.83
N VAL A 210 4.89 1.49 9.13
CA VAL A 210 5.82 0.35 8.97
C VAL A 210 7.09 0.79 8.24
N ALA A 211 6.97 1.53 7.14
CA ALA A 211 8.11 2.06 6.38
C ALA A 211 8.99 3.00 7.22
N ASN A 212 8.40 3.85 8.06
CA ASN A 212 9.13 4.76 8.94
C ASN A 212 9.88 4.00 10.04
N GLU A 213 9.25 3.00 10.68
CA GLU A 213 9.90 2.21 11.74
C GLU A 213 11.00 1.29 11.17
N LEU A 214 10.83 0.75 9.94
CA LEU A 214 11.88 0.05 9.22
C LEU A 214 13.02 0.99 8.82
N GLY A 215 12.71 2.17 8.27
CA GLY A 215 13.71 3.19 7.94
C GLY A 215 14.49 3.71 9.16
N ALA A 216 13.95 3.54 10.36
CA ALA A 216 14.57 3.93 11.62
C ALA A 216 15.45 2.83 12.26
N GLY A 217 15.62 1.66 11.64
CA GLY A 217 16.45 0.59 12.20
C GLY A 217 15.74 -0.21 13.30
N SER A 218 14.41 -0.41 13.19
CA SER A 218 13.61 -1.00 14.26
C SER A 218 12.55 -1.99 13.76
N GLY A 219 13.01 -3.16 13.29
CA GLY A 219 12.15 -4.27 12.89
C GLY A 219 11.11 -4.71 13.94
N LYS A 220 11.48 -4.73 15.23
CA LYS A 220 10.55 -5.10 16.33
C LYS A 220 9.36 -4.14 16.44
N ARG A 221 9.60 -2.83 16.30
CA ARG A 221 8.50 -1.82 16.33
C ARG A 221 7.67 -1.87 15.06
N ALA A 222 8.27 -2.13 13.90
CA ALA A 222 7.54 -2.31 12.66
C ALA A 222 6.56 -3.49 12.75
N ARG A 223 7.00 -4.64 13.29
CA ARG A 223 6.15 -5.81 13.56
C ARG A 223 5.02 -5.48 14.52
N PHE A 224 5.31 -4.77 15.60
CA PHE A 224 4.29 -4.40 16.60
C PHE A 224 3.24 -3.45 16.00
N ALA A 225 3.66 -2.40 15.29
CA ALA A 225 2.76 -1.45 14.62
C ALA A 225 1.84 -2.15 13.60
N MET A 226 2.37 -3.12 12.87
CA MET A 226 1.59 -3.97 11.97
C MET A 226 0.52 -4.77 12.71
N ILE A 227 0.90 -5.53 13.76
CA ILE A 227 -0.05 -6.38 14.51
C ILE A 227 -1.19 -5.52 15.06
N THR A 228 -0.87 -4.39 15.69
CA THR A 228 -1.89 -3.46 16.20
C THR A 228 -2.82 -2.96 15.10
N SER A 229 -2.29 -2.67 13.91
CA SER A 229 -3.08 -2.19 12.76
C SER A 229 -4.03 -3.27 12.22
N VAL A 230 -3.55 -4.51 12.06
CA VAL A 230 -4.36 -5.63 11.58
C VAL A 230 -5.48 -5.94 12.58
N THR A 231 -5.17 -6.01 13.89
CA THR A 231 -6.16 -6.27 14.93
C THR A 231 -7.25 -5.20 14.97
N GLN A 232 -6.87 -3.92 14.88
CA GLN A 232 -7.85 -2.82 14.87
C GLN A 232 -8.76 -2.88 13.63
N SER A 233 -8.21 -3.20 12.46
CA SER A 233 -8.98 -3.30 11.22
C SER A 233 -9.93 -4.50 11.21
N LEU A 234 -9.52 -5.61 11.83
CA LEU A 234 -10.38 -6.77 12.05
C LEU A 234 -11.58 -6.39 12.93
N ILE A 235 -11.36 -5.69 14.04
CA ILE A 235 -12.45 -5.24 14.94
C ILE A 235 -13.44 -4.34 14.18
N ILE A 236 -12.93 -3.34 13.44
CA ILE A 236 -13.77 -2.43 12.65
C ILE A 236 -14.55 -3.22 11.58
N GLY A 237 -13.89 -4.15 10.89
CA GLY A 237 -14.51 -5.00 9.88
C GLY A 237 -15.65 -5.85 10.44
N ILE A 238 -15.45 -6.47 11.61
CA ILE A 238 -16.49 -7.25 12.29
C ILE A 238 -17.69 -6.35 12.63
N ILE A 239 -17.47 -5.16 13.19
CA ILE A 239 -18.55 -4.23 13.51
C ILE A 239 -19.38 -3.88 12.26
N PHE A 240 -18.74 -3.47 11.16
CA PHE A 240 -19.46 -3.14 9.93
C PHE A 240 -20.14 -4.34 9.29
N SER A 241 -19.51 -5.53 9.34
CA SER A 241 -20.10 -6.75 8.79
C SER A 241 -21.36 -7.14 9.56
N VAL A 242 -21.32 -7.03 10.90
CA VAL A 242 -22.49 -7.26 11.77
C VAL A 242 -23.60 -6.25 11.47
N LEU A 243 -23.25 -4.97 11.31
CA LEU A 243 -24.24 -3.93 10.95
C LEU A 243 -24.91 -4.23 9.59
N VAL A 244 -24.15 -4.67 8.58
CA VAL A 244 -24.74 -5.03 7.27
C VAL A 244 -25.69 -6.20 7.38
N VAL A 245 -25.38 -7.22 8.19
CA VAL A 245 -26.29 -8.35 8.41
C VAL A 245 -27.57 -7.90 9.12
N PHE A 246 -27.46 -7.05 10.14
CA PHE A 246 -28.64 -6.56 10.87
C PHE A 246 -29.51 -5.60 10.04
N PHE A 247 -28.90 -4.77 9.20
CA PHE A 247 -29.60 -3.76 8.41
C PHE A 247 -29.80 -4.14 6.94
N HIS A 248 -29.73 -5.44 6.60
CA HIS A 248 -29.72 -5.88 5.22
C HIS A 248 -30.95 -5.45 4.41
N ASP A 249 -32.14 -5.51 5.01
CA ASP A 249 -33.41 -5.11 4.38
C ASP A 249 -33.47 -3.61 4.07
N GLN A 250 -32.75 -2.78 4.83
CA GLN A 250 -32.79 -1.31 4.67
C GLN A 250 -31.73 -0.79 3.68
N ILE A 251 -30.65 -1.54 3.45
CA ILE A 251 -29.53 -1.08 2.60
C ILE A 251 -29.97 -0.86 1.15
N GLY A 252 -30.83 -1.73 0.60
CA GLY A 252 -31.28 -1.62 -0.79
C GLY A 252 -31.99 -0.30 -1.11
N TRP A 253 -32.77 0.23 -0.15
CA TRP A 253 -33.53 1.47 -0.30
C TRP A 253 -32.67 2.72 -0.49
N ILE A 254 -31.41 2.68 -0.07
CA ILE A 254 -30.48 3.80 -0.24
C ILE A 254 -30.05 3.95 -1.71
N PHE A 255 -30.06 2.86 -2.48
CA PHE A 255 -29.48 2.81 -3.82
C PHE A 255 -30.52 2.68 -4.94
N SER A 256 -31.67 2.07 -4.68
CA SER A 256 -32.69 1.87 -5.70
C SER A 256 -34.10 1.97 -5.12
N SER A 257 -35.02 2.45 -5.96
CA SER A 257 -36.45 2.39 -5.70
C SER A 257 -37.13 1.15 -6.30
N SER A 258 -36.39 0.31 -7.04
CA SER A 258 -36.94 -0.89 -7.67
C SER A 258 -36.96 -2.05 -6.69
N GLU A 259 -38.15 -2.62 -6.43
CA GLU A 259 -38.34 -3.78 -5.56
C GLU A 259 -37.46 -4.96 -5.99
N THR A 260 -37.39 -5.24 -7.30
CA THR A 260 -36.55 -6.32 -7.85
C THR A 260 -35.07 -6.15 -7.54
N VAL A 261 -34.57 -4.90 -7.51
CA VAL A 261 -33.17 -4.59 -7.17
C VAL A 261 -32.95 -4.70 -5.67
N ILE A 262 -33.91 -4.24 -4.87
CA ILE A 262 -33.84 -4.32 -3.40
C ILE A 262 -33.82 -5.78 -2.94
N GLU A 263 -34.69 -6.63 -3.49
CA GLU A 263 -34.70 -8.08 -3.20
C GLU A 263 -33.37 -8.73 -3.57
N ALA A 264 -32.83 -8.41 -4.75
CA ALA A 264 -31.53 -8.92 -5.17
C ALA A 264 -30.38 -8.47 -4.24
N VAL A 265 -30.40 -7.22 -3.77
CA VAL A 265 -29.43 -6.72 -2.77
C VAL A 265 -29.57 -7.49 -1.46
N ASN A 266 -30.81 -7.79 -1.04
CA ASN A 266 -31.08 -8.51 0.19
C ASN A 266 -30.48 -9.93 0.18
N ASP A 267 -30.66 -10.64 -0.94
CA ASP A 267 -30.11 -11.99 -1.17
C ASP A 267 -28.57 -12.05 -1.20
N LEU A 268 -27.94 -10.90 -1.47
CA LEU A 268 -26.49 -10.72 -1.54
C LEU A 268 -25.88 -10.14 -0.26
N SER A 269 -26.69 -9.65 0.68
CA SER A 269 -26.25 -8.95 1.89
C SER A 269 -25.29 -9.76 2.77
N ILE A 270 -25.51 -11.06 2.92
CA ILE A 270 -24.61 -11.96 3.65
C ILE A 270 -23.24 -12.00 2.96
N LEU A 271 -23.22 -12.07 1.63
CA LEU A 271 -21.98 -12.06 0.86
C LEU A 271 -21.28 -10.69 0.93
N LEU A 272 -22.06 -9.61 0.98
CA LEU A 272 -21.56 -8.26 1.22
C LEU A 272 -20.90 -8.14 2.61
N ALA A 273 -21.48 -8.74 3.65
CA ALA A 273 -20.87 -8.75 4.99
C ALA A 273 -19.51 -9.46 5.00
N PHE A 274 -19.40 -10.63 4.38
CA PHE A 274 -18.09 -11.30 4.21
C PHE A 274 -17.10 -10.46 3.39
N THR A 275 -17.59 -9.80 2.35
CA THR A 275 -16.79 -8.90 1.52
C THR A 275 -16.22 -7.76 2.36
N ILE A 276 -17.03 -7.13 3.22
CA ILE A 276 -16.59 -6.05 4.11
C ILE A 276 -15.54 -6.54 5.09
N LEU A 277 -15.75 -7.71 5.70
CA LEU A 277 -14.79 -8.31 6.63
C LEU A 277 -13.43 -8.55 5.97
N LEU A 278 -13.42 -9.20 4.80
CA LEU A 278 -12.17 -9.49 4.08
C LEU A 278 -11.50 -8.20 3.60
N ASN A 279 -12.27 -7.22 3.11
CA ASN A 279 -11.77 -5.91 2.70
C ASN A 279 -11.34 -5.03 3.87
N SER A 280 -11.62 -5.37 5.13
CA SER A 280 -11.03 -4.66 6.27
C SER A 280 -9.59 -5.13 6.52
N ILE A 281 -9.30 -6.42 6.30
CA ILE A 281 -8.00 -7.02 6.61
C ILE A 281 -7.03 -6.88 5.42
N GLN A 282 -7.50 -7.21 4.21
CA GLN A 282 -6.67 -7.29 3.01
C GLN A 282 -5.89 -5.99 2.72
N PRO A 283 -6.50 -4.79 2.76
CA PRO A 283 -5.78 -3.57 2.44
C PRO A 283 -4.72 -3.23 3.48
N VAL A 284 -4.95 -3.56 4.76
CA VAL A 284 -3.96 -3.31 5.81
C VAL A 284 -2.73 -4.20 5.60
N LEU A 285 -2.92 -5.49 5.30
CA LEU A 285 -1.82 -6.39 4.99
C LEU A 285 -1.07 -5.99 3.72
N SER A 286 -1.80 -5.60 2.68
CA SER A 286 -1.20 -5.07 1.45
C SER A 286 -0.41 -3.79 1.74
N GLY A 287 -0.95 -2.88 2.56
CA GLY A 287 -0.27 -1.66 2.98
C GLY A 287 1.02 -1.94 3.75
N VAL A 288 1.00 -2.90 4.67
CA VAL A 288 2.19 -3.35 5.40
C VAL A 288 3.24 -3.89 4.43
N ALA A 289 2.86 -4.78 3.52
CA ALA A 289 3.77 -5.37 2.56
C ALA A 289 4.35 -4.33 1.58
N VAL A 290 3.56 -3.35 1.13
CA VAL A 290 4.03 -2.22 0.33
C VAL A 290 4.99 -1.35 1.15
N GLY A 291 4.67 -1.04 2.41
CA GLY A 291 5.55 -0.29 3.31
C GLY A 291 6.90 -0.99 3.56
N SER A 292 6.91 -2.32 3.57
CA SER A 292 8.14 -3.15 3.63
C SER A 292 8.84 -3.30 2.27
N GLY A 293 8.29 -2.77 1.18
CA GLY A 293 8.89 -2.82 -0.16
C GLY A 293 8.58 -4.08 -0.98
N TRP A 294 7.65 -4.93 -0.53
CA TRP A 294 7.27 -6.19 -1.22
C TRP A 294 6.18 -6.02 -2.27
N GLN A 295 5.91 -4.78 -2.70
CA GLN A 295 4.83 -4.42 -3.63
C GLN A 295 4.77 -5.29 -4.90
N SER A 296 5.91 -5.64 -5.50
CA SER A 296 5.94 -6.48 -6.71
C SER A 296 5.47 -7.91 -6.42
N PHE A 297 5.87 -8.48 -5.28
CA PHE A 297 5.43 -9.81 -4.88
C PHE A 297 3.94 -9.84 -4.58
N VAL A 298 3.44 -8.81 -3.87
CA VAL A 298 1.99 -8.64 -3.61
C VAL A 298 1.21 -8.51 -4.91
N ALA A 299 1.74 -7.80 -5.91
CA ALA A 299 1.11 -7.68 -7.23
C ALA A 299 1.01 -9.03 -7.96
N TYR A 300 2.04 -9.87 -7.93
CA TYR A 300 1.98 -11.22 -8.50
C TYR A 300 0.95 -12.11 -7.79
N ILE A 301 0.89 -12.06 -6.45
CA ILE A 301 -0.12 -12.80 -5.68
C ILE A 301 -1.53 -12.29 -6.05
N ASN A 302 -1.70 -10.97 -6.17
CA ASN A 302 -2.97 -10.37 -6.58
C ASN A 302 -3.43 -10.89 -7.96
N LEU A 303 -2.54 -10.84 -8.96
CA LEU A 303 -2.83 -11.38 -10.30
C LEU A 303 -3.15 -12.89 -10.25
N GLY A 304 -2.36 -13.64 -9.48
CA GLY A 304 -2.58 -15.05 -9.15
C GLY A 304 -3.99 -15.34 -8.67
N CYS A 305 -4.35 -14.75 -7.53
CA CYS A 305 -5.60 -15.02 -6.86
C CYS A 305 -6.81 -14.54 -7.66
N TYR A 306 -6.80 -13.32 -8.22
CA TYR A 306 -7.99 -12.80 -8.90
C TYR A 306 -8.17 -13.37 -10.30
N TYR A 307 -7.10 -13.49 -11.09
CA TYR A 307 -7.25 -13.87 -12.51
C TYR A 307 -7.12 -15.37 -12.75
N PHE A 308 -6.24 -16.07 -12.04
CA PHE A 308 -6.05 -17.51 -12.25
C PHE A 308 -6.92 -18.39 -11.35
N VAL A 309 -7.43 -17.85 -10.23
CA VAL A 309 -8.29 -18.61 -9.31
C VAL A 309 -9.69 -18.01 -9.23
N GLY A 310 -9.79 -16.71 -8.92
CA GLY A 310 -11.05 -15.99 -8.71
C GLY A 310 -11.94 -15.99 -9.94
N LEU A 311 -11.41 -15.61 -11.11
CA LEU A 311 -12.18 -15.58 -12.36
C LEU A 311 -12.67 -16.98 -12.78
N PRO A 312 -11.84 -18.04 -12.84
CA PRO A 312 -12.34 -19.39 -13.11
C PRO A 312 -13.37 -19.86 -12.08
N LEU A 313 -13.15 -19.62 -10.79
CA LEU A 313 -14.10 -20.00 -9.76
C LEU A 313 -15.42 -19.22 -9.87
N GLY A 314 -15.36 -17.91 -10.15
CA GLY A 314 -16.52 -17.08 -10.42
C GLY A 314 -17.30 -17.53 -11.64
N TYR A 315 -16.61 -17.96 -12.70
CA TYR A 315 -17.24 -18.55 -13.88
C TYR A 315 -17.96 -19.85 -13.55
N VAL A 316 -17.30 -20.76 -12.83
CA VAL A 316 -17.86 -22.05 -12.41
C VAL A 316 -19.08 -21.82 -11.49
N MET A 317 -18.97 -20.96 -10.48
CA MET A 317 -20.05 -20.67 -9.54
C MET A 317 -21.22 -19.93 -10.20
N GLY A 318 -20.94 -18.98 -11.09
CA GLY A 318 -21.96 -18.19 -11.78
C GLY A 318 -22.78 -19.02 -12.78
N TRP A 319 -22.09 -19.68 -13.70
CA TRP A 319 -22.74 -20.32 -14.86
C TRP A 319 -22.95 -21.82 -14.69
N ILE A 320 -21.95 -22.57 -14.19
CA ILE A 320 -22.08 -24.03 -14.07
C ILE A 320 -23.03 -24.39 -12.93
N PHE A 321 -22.84 -23.78 -11.75
CA PHE A 321 -23.74 -23.94 -10.62
C PHE A 321 -25.00 -23.08 -10.70
N LYS A 322 -25.19 -22.35 -11.82
CA LYS A 322 -26.36 -21.50 -12.09
C LYS A 322 -26.71 -20.53 -10.96
N SER A 323 -25.72 -20.10 -10.19
CA SER A 323 -25.92 -19.16 -9.07
C SER A 323 -25.86 -17.68 -9.53
N GLY A 324 -25.75 -17.44 -10.84
CA GLY A 324 -25.81 -16.11 -11.44
C GLY A 324 -24.78 -15.15 -10.84
N VAL A 325 -25.19 -13.90 -10.62
CA VAL A 325 -24.33 -12.83 -10.08
C VAL A 325 -23.81 -13.17 -8.67
N LYS A 326 -24.63 -13.83 -7.84
CA LYS A 326 -24.23 -14.30 -6.50
C LYS A 326 -23.06 -15.27 -6.58
N GLY A 327 -23.11 -16.22 -7.53
CA GLY A 327 -22.04 -17.17 -7.77
C GLY A 327 -20.75 -16.50 -8.24
N ILE A 328 -20.86 -15.58 -9.19
CA ILE A 328 -19.70 -14.82 -9.71
C ILE A 328 -19.03 -14.05 -8.57
N TRP A 329 -19.82 -13.30 -7.80
CA TRP A 329 -19.31 -12.51 -6.70
C TRP A 329 -18.69 -13.40 -5.62
N ALA A 330 -19.33 -14.51 -5.25
CA ALA A 330 -18.77 -15.46 -4.29
C ALA A 330 -17.44 -16.04 -4.77
N GLY A 331 -17.36 -16.50 -6.02
CA GLY A 331 -16.12 -17.05 -6.59
C GLY A 331 -14.97 -16.04 -6.62
N MET A 332 -15.26 -14.77 -6.93
CA MET A 332 -14.26 -13.69 -6.91
C MET A 332 -13.79 -13.35 -5.49
N ILE A 333 -14.69 -13.38 -4.50
CA ILE A 333 -14.34 -13.08 -3.10
C ILE A 333 -13.55 -14.23 -2.47
N PHE A 334 -14.02 -15.46 -2.60
CA PHE A 334 -13.36 -16.62 -2.00
C PHE A 334 -12.12 -17.04 -2.78
N GLY A 335 -12.15 -17.03 -4.11
CA GLY A 335 -11.00 -17.36 -4.96
C GLY A 335 -9.96 -16.24 -5.06
N GLY A 336 -10.40 -14.97 -5.01
CA GLY A 336 -9.53 -13.79 -5.06
C GLY A 336 -9.14 -13.29 -3.67
N THR A 337 -10.01 -12.46 -3.08
CA THR A 337 -9.71 -11.71 -1.85
C THR A 337 -9.34 -12.62 -0.67
N ALA A 338 -10.08 -13.70 -0.43
CA ALA A 338 -9.86 -14.57 0.73
C ALA A 338 -8.53 -15.32 0.63
N ILE A 339 -8.25 -15.97 -0.51
CA ILE A 339 -6.98 -16.66 -0.74
C ILE A 339 -5.81 -15.68 -0.69
N GLN A 340 -5.93 -14.51 -1.33
CA GLN A 340 -4.89 -13.48 -1.24
C GLN A 340 -4.64 -13.06 0.22
N THR A 341 -5.69 -12.86 1.01
CA THR A 341 -5.59 -12.48 2.42
C THR A 341 -4.85 -13.56 3.22
N LEU A 342 -5.19 -14.84 3.04
CA LEU A 342 -4.54 -15.95 3.73
C LEU A 342 -3.05 -16.06 3.38
N ILE A 343 -2.71 -15.91 2.09
CA ILE A 343 -1.33 -15.92 1.62
C ILE A 343 -0.56 -14.77 2.28
N LEU A 344 -1.10 -13.54 2.26
CA LEU A 344 -0.45 -12.38 2.87
C LEU A 344 -0.29 -12.53 4.37
N ILE A 345 -1.30 -13.04 5.09
CA ILE A 345 -1.17 -13.36 6.53
C ILE A 345 0.00 -14.33 6.75
N SER A 346 0.07 -15.41 5.97
CA SER A 346 1.13 -16.41 6.11
C SER A 346 2.53 -15.82 5.93
N ILE A 347 2.72 -15.01 4.88
CA ILE A 347 3.99 -14.36 4.57
C ILE A 347 4.37 -13.37 5.69
N VAL A 348 3.43 -12.51 6.05
CA VAL A 348 3.65 -11.44 7.04
C VAL A 348 3.96 -12.02 8.42
N MET A 349 3.30 -13.10 8.81
CA MET A 349 3.54 -13.78 10.09
C MET A 349 4.88 -14.53 10.13
N ARG A 350 5.34 -15.05 8.98
CA ARG A 350 6.63 -15.76 8.85
C ARG A 350 7.82 -14.84 8.55
N CYS A 351 7.57 -13.54 8.38
CA CYS A 351 8.62 -12.58 8.09
C CYS A 351 9.59 -12.42 9.27
N ASP A 352 10.88 -12.49 8.95
CA ASP A 352 11.96 -12.13 9.84
C ASP A 352 12.17 -10.61 9.80
N TRP A 353 11.47 -9.91 10.70
CA TRP A 353 11.47 -8.45 10.78
C TRP A 353 12.83 -7.86 11.15
N GLU A 354 13.73 -8.63 11.78
CA GLU A 354 15.08 -8.16 12.09
C GLU A 354 15.96 -8.17 10.82
N LYS A 355 15.83 -9.18 9.96
CA LYS A 355 16.54 -9.19 8.65
C LYS A 355 16.08 -8.11 7.70
N GLU A 356 14.80 -7.76 7.74
CA GLU A 356 14.26 -6.71 6.87
C GLU A 356 14.83 -5.33 7.22
N ASP A 357 15.21 -5.13 8.48
CA ASP A 357 15.90 -3.93 8.97
C ASP A 357 17.25 -3.69 8.27
N PHE A 358 18.05 -4.76 8.13
CA PHE A 358 19.38 -4.71 7.50
C PHE A 358 19.36 -4.40 6.00
N LYS A 359 18.27 -4.73 5.29
CA LYS A 359 18.13 -4.38 3.86
C LYS A 359 18.04 -2.87 3.63
N THR A 360 17.63 -2.11 4.64
CA THR A 360 17.45 -0.66 4.55
C THR A 360 18.79 0.10 4.52
N ASP A 361 19.84 -0.45 5.15
CA ASP A 361 21.18 0.13 5.16
C ASP A 361 21.96 -0.11 3.85
N LEU A 362 21.64 -1.18 3.11
CA LEU A 362 22.32 -1.55 1.86
C LEU A 362 21.33 -1.62 0.70
N ARG A 363 20.89 -0.45 0.22
CA ARG A 363 20.18 -0.34 -1.05
C ARG A 363 21.16 0.15 -2.11
N PHE A 364 21.67 -0.75 -2.95
CA PHE A 364 22.52 -0.39 -4.08
C PHE A 364 21.75 0.57 -4.99
N GLN A 365 22.12 1.84 -4.97
CA GLN A 365 21.60 2.80 -5.94
C GLN A 365 22.25 2.50 -7.29
N SER A 366 21.51 2.64 -8.40
CA SER A 366 22.09 2.52 -9.74
C SER A 366 23.28 3.46 -9.93
N SER A 367 23.25 4.63 -9.30
CA SER A 367 24.38 5.57 -9.24
C SER A 367 25.60 5.03 -8.49
N ALA A 368 25.43 4.20 -7.46
CA ALA A 368 26.54 3.56 -6.76
C ALA A 368 27.17 2.46 -7.62
N VAL A 369 26.36 1.73 -8.39
CA VAL A 369 26.85 0.75 -9.37
C VAL A 369 27.58 1.45 -10.52
N ALA A 370 27.03 2.58 -11.01
CA ALA A 370 27.68 3.40 -12.04
C ALA A 370 29.00 4.02 -11.52
N ALA A 371 29.02 4.55 -10.30
CA ALA A 371 30.24 5.09 -9.70
C ALA A 371 31.29 3.98 -9.46
N LEU A 372 30.88 2.78 -9.07
CA LEU A 372 31.77 1.62 -8.96
C LEU A 372 32.32 1.23 -10.34
N GLN A 373 31.48 1.27 -11.38
CA GLN A 373 31.90 1.01 -12.76
C GLN A 373 32.91 2.08 -13.22
N GLU A 374 32.61 3.37 -13.06
CA GLU A 374 33.52 4.46 -13.43
C GLU A 374 34.85 4.37 -12.68
N ALA A 375 34.82 4.06 -11.38
CA ALA A 375 36.03 3.88 -10.58
C ALA A 375 36.85 2.66 -11.04
N ALA A 376 36.18 1.54 -11.38
CA ALA A 376 36.83 0.35 -11.90
C ALA A 376 37.44 0.58 -13.29
N GLU A 377 36.74 1.28 -14.18
CA GLU A 377 37.24 1.64 -15.51
C GLU A 377 38.46 2.58 -15.40
N ALA A 378 38.38 3.64 -14.60
CA ALA A 378 39.49 4.57 -14.38
C ALA A 378 40.73 3.86 -13.81
N TYR A 379 40.52 2.95 -12.85
CA TYR A 379 41.59 2.15 -12.28
C TYR A 379 42.23 1.22 -13.32
N LEU A 380 41.43 0.47 -14.08
CA LEU A 380 41.93 -0.47 -15.09
C LEU A 380 42.69 0.26 -16.19
N VAL A 381 42.17 1.38 -16.70
CA VAL A 381 42.84 2.19 -17.73
C VAL A 381 44.21 2.63 -17.24
N GLY A 382 44.28 3.24 -16.04
CA GLY A 382 45.57 3.66 -15.48
C GLY A 382 46.52 2.47 -15.26
N LEU A 383 46.03 1.34 -14.76
CA LEU A 383 46.87 0.16 -14.54
C LEU A 383 47.44 -0.38 -15.86
N PHE A 384 46.64 -0.41 -16.93
CA PHE A 384 47.11 -0.85 -18.24
C PHE A 384 48.08 0.13 -18.89
N GLU A 385 47.90 1.45 -18.70
CA GLU A 385 48.88 2.46 -19.15
C GLU A 385 50.25 2.24 -18.49
N ASP A 386 50.29 2.08 -17.16
CA ASP A 386 51.54 1.83 -16.43
C ASP A 386 52.17 0.49 -16.81
N THR A 387 51.33 -0.53 -17.00
CA THR A 387 51.76 -1.84 -17.48
C THR A 387 52.38 -1.74 -18.87
N ASN A 388 51.79 -0.95 -19.77
CA ASN A 388 52.31 -0.72 -21.11
C ASN A 388 53.66 0.02 -21.07
N LEU A 389 53.80 1.02 -20.19
CA LEU A 389 55.09 1.68 -19.94
C LEU A 389 56.17 0.70 -19.46
N CYS A 390 55.81 -0.24 -18.58
CA CYS A 390 56.73 -1.30 -18.14
C CYS A 390 57.14 -2.23 -19.30
N ALA A 391 56.22 -2.58 -20.19
CA ALA A 391 56.51 -3.39 -21.37
C ALA A 391 57.45 -2.66 -22.35
N ILE A 392 57.19 -1.37 -22.61
CA ILE A 392 58.02 -0.51 -23.45
C ILE A 392 59.43 -0.35 -22.87
N HIS A 393 59.55 -0.11 -21.56
CA HIS A 393 60.85 -0.02 -20.87
C HIS A 393 61.67 -1.31 -21.04
N ALA A 394 61.01 -2.46 -21.06
CA ALA A 394 61.62 -3.76 -21.31
C ALA A 394 61.80 -4.08 -22.82
N LYS A 395 61.64 -3.08 -23.71
CA LYS A 395 61.72 -3.21 -25.19
C LYS A 395 60.79 -4.27 -25.78
N ARG A 396 59.59 -4.40 -25.21
CA ARG A 396 58.56 -5.34 -25.68
C ARG A 396 57.29 -4.59 -26.04
N VAL A 397 56.59 -5.10 -27.06
CA VAL A 397 55.28 -4.59 -27.49
C VAL A 397 54.14 -5.36 -26.81
N THR A 398 54.41 -6.60 -26.37
CA THR A 398 53.41 -7.45 -25.70
C THR A 398 53.51 -7.31 -24.18
N ILE A 399 52.39 -6.95 -23.56
CA ILE A 399 52.18 -6.93 -22.11
C ILE A 399 52.24 -8.37 -21.57
N MET A 400 53.05 -8.59 -20.53
CA MET A 400 53.13 -9.86 -19.81
C MET A 400 52.60 -9.72 -18.37
N PRO A 401 52.16 -10.81 -17.72
CA PRO A 401 51.70 -10.77 -16.33
C PRO A 401 52.69 -10.14 -15.34
N LYS A 402 54.00 -10.27 -15.60
CA LYS A 402 55.06 -9.64 -14.80
C LYS A 402 55.05 -8.11 -14.88
N ASP A 403 54.60 -7.53 -15.99
CA ASP A 403 54.50 -6.08 -16.18
C ASP A 403 53.34 -5.51 -15.35
N ILE A 404 52.21 -6.23 -15.30
CA ILE A 404 51.06 -5.88 -14.45
C ILE A 404 51.45 -5.97 -12.98
N GLN A 405 52.13 -7.05 -12.59
CA GLN A 405 52.61 -7.23 -11.22
C GLN A 405 53.63 -6.16 -10.81
N LEU A 406 54.45 -5.68 -11.75
CA LEU A 406 55.40 -4.61 -11.51
C LEU A 406 54.67 -3.26 -11.38
N ALA A 407 53.74 -2.95 -12.29
CA ALA A 407 52.91 -1.74 -12.23
C ALA A 407 52.12 -1.64 -10.91
N ARG A 408 51.47 -2.73 -10.47
CA ARG A 408 50.78 -2.79 -9.17
C ARG A 408 51.74 -2.55 -7.99
N ARG A 409 52.94 -3.14 -8.03
CA ARG A 409 53.97 -2.90 -7.00
C ARG A 409 54.44 -1.45 -6.95
N ILE A 410 54.64 -0.82 -8.11
CA ILE A 410 55.04 0.61 -8.20
C ILE A 410 53.93 1.51 -7.67
N ARG A 411 52.66 1.18 -7.92
CA ARG A 411 51.48 1.86 -7.37
C ARG A 411 51.31 1.68 -5.85
N GLY A 412 52.15 0.87 -5.19
CA GLY A 412 52.05 0.58 -3.77
C GLY A 412 50.91 -0.39 -3.41
N GLU A 413 50.31 -1.03 -4.41
CA GLU A 413 49.26 -2.02 -4.22
C GLU A 413 49.92 -3.35 -3.86
N ARG A 414 49.84 -3.72 -2.57
CA ARG A 414 50.31 -5.02 -2.12
C ARG A 414 49.44 -6.12 -2.74
N ALA A 415 50.12 -7.15 -3.26
CA ALA A 415 49.50 -8.31 -3.89
C ALA A 415 48.60 -9.08 -2.94
#